data_AF-A0A9P0IZY1-F1
#
_entry.id   AF-A0A9P0IZY1-F1
#
_cell.length_a   1.000
_cell.length_b   1.000
_cell.length_c   1.000
_cell.angle_alpha   90.00
_cell.angle_beta   90.00
_cell.angle_gamma   90.00
#
_symmetry.space_group_name_H-M   'P 1'
#
loop_
_entity.id
_entity.type
_entity.pdbx_description
1 polymer ?
#
loop_
_entity_poly.entity_id
_entity_poly.type
_entity_poly.pdbx_seq_one_letter_code
_entity_poly.pdbx_strand_id
1 'polypeptide(L)'
;MIFINYSFLALIFINFLFYVRSESCNYISNFFTKKTVFVFNTEESVEFLPTEFKTQSFGWFSLDFGNNTVYPNLITYKNNDVETLSDSDLKINNDDMMKALHKSLINNERLHDVISVFPTRYVVRIAGSTNVRVFTFKFGVDVEIDHSKCEIDKIRFIKSVIKGMICKTIFASGTRYNIKCDTITLNLLPIDESGKLEVEKTCKK
;
A
#
# COMPACT_ATOMS: atom_id res chain seq x y z
N MET A 1 -44.60 -35.12 -9.50
CA MET A 1 -43.43 -35.89 -9.03
C MET A 1 -42.23 -35.45 -9.87
N ILE A 2 -41.11 -35.22 -9.19
CA ILE A 2 -39.84 -34.55 -9.53
C ILE A 2 -39.06 -35.43 -10.57
N PHE A 3 -38.22 -35.01 -11.54
CA PHE A 3 -36.99 -34.19 -11.51
C PHE A 3 -36.47 -33.76 -12.92
N ILE A 4 -36.07 -32.48 -12.99
CA ILE A 4 -34.84 -31.82 -13.52
C ILE A 4 -33.98 -32.53 -14.60
N ASN A 5 -33.65 -31.83 -15.70
CA ASN A 5 -32.24 -31.68 -16.11
C ASN A 5 -31.92 -30.40 -16.94
N TYR A 6 -30.82 -29.76 -16.55
CA TYR A 6 -30.25 -28.51 -17.05
C TYR A 6 -29.53 -28.68 -18.40
N SER A 7 -29.51 -27.63 -19.22
CA SER A 7 -28.47 -27.40 -20.25
C SER A 7 -28.36 -25.88 -20.49
N PHE A 8 -27.40 -25.19 -19.85
CA PHE A 8 -26.10 -24.82 -20.43
C PHE A 8 -26.20 -24.11 -21.80
N LEU A 9 -26.48 -22.81 -21.77
CA LEU A 9 -26.17 -21.90 -22.88
C LEU A 9 -24.90 -21.14 -22.52
N ALA A 10 -23.78 -21.74 -22.92
CA ALA A 10 -22.51 -21.07 -23.07
C ALA A 10 -22.57 -20.04 -24.22
N LEU A 11 -21.67 -19.05 -24.14
CA LEU A 11 -21.23 -18.12 -25.18
C LEU A 11 -22.12 -16.89 -25.51
N ILE A 12 -21.77 -15.75 -24.90
CA ILE A 12 -21.35 -14.58 -25.69
C ILE A 12 -20.02 -14.09 -25.13
N PHE A 13 -18.93 -14.50 -25.78
CA PHE A 13 -17.63 -13.86 -25.69
C PHE A 13 -17.72 -12.49 -26.38
N ILE A 14 -17.67 -11.40 -25.61
CA ILE A 14 -17.34 -10.10 -26.20
C ILE A 14 -15.82 -9.95 -26.12
N ASN A 15 -15.20 -10.07 -27.29
CA ASN A 15 -13.85 -9.66 -27.64
C ASN A 15 -13.47 -8.28 -27.07
N PHE A 16 -13.01 -8.23 -25.82
CA PHE A 16 -12.25 -7.07 -25.30
C PHE A 16 -10.80 -7.44 -24.94
N LEU A 17 -10.38 -8.68 -25.20
CA LEU A 17 -9.00 -9.13 -24.96
C LEU A 17 -8.04 -8.87 -26.12
N PHE A 18 -8.48 -8.21 -27.20
CA PHE A 18 -7.56 -7.86 -28.28
C PHE A 18 -7.10 -6.40 -28.19
N TYR A 19 -5.79 -6.28 -27.94
CA TYR A 19 -4.89 -5.28 -28.51
C TYR A 19 -4.68 -3.95 -27.77
N VAL A 20 -4.17 -4.02 -26.53
CA VAL A 20 -3.26 -2.96 -26.01
C VAL A 20 -2.06 -3.64 -25.35
N ARG A 21 -0.95 -3.76 -26.10
CA ARG A 21 0.36 -4.22 -25.60
C ARG A 21 1.01 -3.15 -24.71
N SER A 22 0.42 -2.84 -23.57
CA SER A 22 1.15 -2.14 -22.50
C SER A 22 1.43 -3.12 -21.37
N GLU A 23 2.59 -2.98 -20.71
CA GLU A 23 2.93 -3.78 -19.51
C GLU A 23 1.83 -3.70 -18.45
N SER A 24 1.07 -2.59 -18.42
CA SER A 24 -0.08 -2.37 -17.56
C SER A 24 -1.24 -3.35 -17.82
N CYS A 25 -1.50 -3.71 -19.07
CA CYS A 25 -2.55 -4.67 -19.43
C CYS A 25 -2.18 -6.11 -19.07
N ASN A 26 -0.90 -6.46 -19.04
CA ASN A 26 -0.45 -7.77 -18.56
C ASN A 26 -0.75 -7.95 -17.06
N TYR A 27 -0.75 -6.87 -16.27
CA TYR A 27 -1.14 -6.93 -14.85
C TYR A 27 -2.62 -7.21 -14.66
N ILE A 28 -3.46 -6.51 -15.40
CA ILE A 28 -4.92 -6.69 -15.35
C ILE A 28 -5.29 -8.07 -15.88
N SER A 29 -4.71 -8.48 -17.01
CA SER A 29 -4.90 -9.82 -17.57
C SER A 29 -4.43 -10.92 -16.62
N ASN A 30 -3.25 -10.81 -16.00
CA ASN A 30 -2.76 -11.78 -15.01
C ASN A 30 -3.58 -11.79 -13.72
N PHE A 31 -4.11 -10.64 -13.29
CA PHE A 31 -5.03 -10.56 -12.14
C PHE A 31 -6.30 -11.37 -12.41
N PHE A 32 -6.93 -11.17 -13.57
CA PHE A 32 -8.13 -11.90 -13.96
C PHE A 32 -7.85 -13.36 -14.36
N THR A 33 -6.68 -13.71 -14.90
CA THR A 33 -6.38 -15.11 -15.26
C THR A 33 -5.92 -15.95 -14.06
N LYS A 34 -5.20 -15.37 -13.09
CA LYS A 34 -4.84 -16.09 -11.85
C LYS A 34 -6.02 -16.27 -10.90
N LYS A 35 -6.97 -15.33 -10.91
CA LYS A 35 -8.26 -15.51 -10.25
C LYS A 35 -9.25 -16.01 -11.27
N THR A 36 -9.34 -17.32 -11.48
CA THR A 36 -10.44 -17.98 -12.20
C THR A 36 -11.74 -17.16 -12.05
N VAL A 37 -12.12 -16.39 -13.08
CA VAL A 37 -13.27 -15.45 -13.06
C VAL A 37 -14.59 -16.23 -13.15
N PHE A 38 -14.74 -17.18 -12.23
CA PHE A 38 -15.95 -17.88 -11.86
C PHE A 38 -15.87 -18.16 -10.35
N VAL A 39 -15.57 -17.14 -9.53
CA VAL A 39 -15.71 -17.30 -8.09
C VAL A 39 -17.10 -16.84 -7.67
N PHE A 40 -18.02 -17.79 -7.71
CA PHE A 40 -19.19 -17.77 -6.83
C PHE A 40 -18.63 -17.83 -5.40
N ASN A 41 -18.88 -16.80 -4.58
CA ASN A 41 -18.58 -16.74 -3.13
C ASN A 41 -17.22 -16.16 -2.68
N THR A 42 -16.64 -15.17 -3.37
CA THR A 42 -15.60 -14.33 -2.70
C THR A 42 -16.25 -13.38 -1.72
N GLU A 43 -15.75 -13.36 -0.48
CA GLU A 43 -16.03 -12.29 0.48
C GLU A 43 -15.50 -10.94 -0.06
N GLU A 44 -16.04 -9.83 0.45
CA GLU A 44 -15.48 -8.51 0.14
C GLU A 44 -13.98 -8.51 0.43
N SER A 45 -13.20 -7.94 -0.49
CA SER A 45 -11.74 -8.03 -0.39
C SER A 45 -11.07 -6.79 -0.92
N VAL A 46 -9.91 -6.49 -0.32
CA VAL A 46 -9.00 -5.43 -0.73
C VAL A 46 -7.68 -6.08 -1.12
N GLU A 47 -7.17 -5.72 -2.29
CA GLU A 47 -5.89 -6.22 -2.79
C GLU A 47 -5.01 -5.06 -3.23
N PHE A 48 -3.73 -5.13 -2.85
CA PHE A 48 -2.72 -4.17 -3.25
C PHE A 48 -1.65 -4.86 -4.09
N LEU A 49 -1.35 -4.26 -5.24
CA LEU A 49 -0.40 -4.76 -6.22
C LEU A 49 0.70 -3.70 -6.42
N PRO A 50 1.84 -3.79 -5.72
CA PRO A 50 2.91 -2.83 -5.88
C PRO A 50 3.56 -3.00 -7.25
N THR A 51 3.87 -1.87 -7.85
CA THR A 51 4.47 -1.75 -9.18
C THR A 51 5.86 -1.13 -9.14
N GLU A 52 6.13 -0.29 -8.15
CA GLU A 52 7.42 0.37 -7.93
C GLU A 52 7.71 0.47 -6.44
N PHE A 53 8.98 0.27 -6.10
CA PHE A 53 9.49 0.49 -4.75
C PHE A 53 10.78 1.29 -4.83
N LYS A 54 10.88 2.31 -3.97
CA LYS A 54 12.12 3.04 -3.77
C LYS A 54 12.20 3.58 -2.35
N THR A 55 13.43 3.71 -1.87
CA THR A 55 13.74 4.53 -0.71
C THR A 55 14.19 5.90 -1.18
N GLN A 56 13.66 6.96 -0.58
CA GLN A 56 14.00 8.34 -0.94
C GLN A 56 14.44 9.10 0.29
N SER A 57 15.62 9.72 0.23
CA SER A 57 16.03 10.68 1.26
C SER A 57 15.18 11.93 1.12
N PHE A 58 14.44 12.24 2.18
CA PHE A 58 13.79 13.52 2.35
C PHE A 58 14.85 14.46 2.92
N GLY A 59 15.24 15.49 2.17
CA GLY A 59 16.42 16.34 2.42
C GLY A 59 16.42 17.04 3.79
N TRP A 60 17.46 17.81 4.09
CA TRP A 60 17.50 18.59 5.32
C TRP A 60 16.45 19.69 5.30
N PHE A 61 15.50 19.66 6.22
CA PHE A 61 14.50 20.71 6.39
C PHE A 61 14.44 21.16 7.85
N SER A 62 14.14 22.45 8.04
CA SER A 62 13.95 23.03 9.36
C SER A 62 12.65 22.51 9.95
N LEU A 63 12.72 22.02 11.19
CA LEU A 63 11.54 21.86 12.02
C LEU A 63 11.23 23.23 12.61
N ASP A 64 10.34 23.98 11.98
CA ASP A 64 9.51 24.87 12.77
C ASP A 64 8.59 23.98 13.62
N PHE A 65 8.11 24.45 14.76
CA PHE A 65 7.15 23.78 15.66
C PHE A 65 7.75 23.01 16.87
N GLY A 66 7.00 23.10 17.98
CA GLY A 66 7.47 22.89 19.36
C GLY A 66 7.77 21.45 19.76
N ASN A 67 7.86 21.23 21.08
CA ASN A 67 8.48 20.05 21.71
C ASN A 67 7.96 18.66 21.28
N ASN A 68 6.78 18.57 20.66
CA ASN A 68 6.23 17.32 20.09
C ASN A 68 5.67 17.61 18.70
N THR A 69 6.49 17.41 17.67
CA THR A 69 6.00 17.46 16.28
C THR A 69 5.63 16.06 15.82
N VAL A 70 4.49 15.98 15.15
CA VAL A 70 3.82 14.76 14.71
C VAL A 70 3.93 14.64 13.19
N TYR A 71 4.39 13.49 12.70
CA TYR A 71 4.48 13.19 11.27
C TYR A 71 3.68 11.94 10.92
N PRO A 72 2.59 12.06 10.13
CA PRO A 72 1.80 10.90 9.74
C PRO A 72 2.38 10.18 8.53
N ASN A 73 2.09 8.87 8.43
CA ASN A 73 2.20 8.16 7.15
C ASN A 73 1.08 8.62 6.20
N LEU A 74 1.43 8.85 4.94
CA LEU A 74 0.51 9.43 3.95
C LEU A 74 0.34 8.53 2.73
N ILE A 75 -0.83 8.67 2.10
CA ILE A 75 -1.23 8.00 0.87
C ILE A 75 -1.47 9.08 -0.15
N THR A 76 -0.69 9.12 -1.22
CA THR A 76 -1.00 9.98 -2.36
C THR A 76 -2.07 9.29 -3.20
N TYR A 77 -3.27 9.88 -3.24
CA TYR A 77 -4.42 9.42 -4.02
C TYR A 77 -4.99 10.59 -4.85
N LYS A 78 -5.16 10.39 -6.16
CA LYS A 78 -5.63 11.44 -7.09
C LYS A 78 -4.88 12.77 -6.94
N ASN A 79 -3.56 12.70 -6.80
CA ASN A 79 -2.63 13.83 -6.61
C ASN A 79 -2.76 14.59 -5.28
N ASN A 80 -3.52 14.07 -4.31
CA ASN A 80 -3.61 14.62 -2.96
C ASN A 80 -3.04 13.63 -1.96
N ASP A 81 -2.31 14.14 -0.96
CA ASP A 81 -1.90 13.33 0.18
C ASP A 81 -3.06 13.23 1.17
N VAL A 82 -3.43 11.99 1.51
CA VAL A 82 -4.50 11.65 2.45
C VAL A 82 -3.99 10.66 3.50
N GLU A 83 -4.54 10.72 4.69
CA GLU A 83 -4.19 9.80 5.80
C GLU A 83 -4.96 8.48 5.73
N THR A 84 -6.10 8.46 5.03
CA THR A 84 -6.95 7.28 4.89
C THR A 84 -7.66 7.25 3.54
N LEU A 85 -7.99 6.05 3.05
CA LEU A 85 -8.87 5.85 1.89
C LEU A 85 -10.32 5.60 2.31
N SER A 86 -10.65 5.68 3.59
CA SER A 86 -12.01 5.45 4.11
C SER A 86 -13.00 6.47 3.56
N ASP A 87 -12.57 7.73 3.48
CA ASP A 87 -13.37 8.87 3.00
C ASP A 87 -13.26 9.08 1.48
N SER A 88 -12.41 8.28 0.82
CA SER A 88 -12.29 8.29 -0.63
C SER A 88 -13.46 7.57 -1.29
N ASP A 89 -13.57 7.71 -2.61
CA ASP A 89 -14.51 6.97 -3.41
C ASP A 89 -14.20 5.46 -3.52
N LEU A 90 -13.06 4.99 -2.99
CA LEU A 90 -12.77 3.56 -2.79
C LEU A 90 -13.41 3.01 -1.50
N LYS A 91 -13.64 3.86 -0.49
CA LYS A 91 -14.20 3.49 0.82
C LYS A 91 -13.48 2.29 1.47
N ILE A 92 -12.14 2.31 1.46
CA ILE A 92 -11.31 1.24 2.04
C ILE A 92 -10.92 1.67 3.46
N ASN A 93 -11.35 0.90 4.47
CA ASN A 93 -10.95 1.18 5.85
C ASN A 93 -9.46 0.84 6.09
N ASN A 94 -8.89 1.41 7.16
CA ASN A 94 -7.47 1.25 7.45
C ASN A 94 -7.07 -0.21 7.73
N ASP A 95 -7.92 -1.00 8.38
CA ASP A 95 -7.61 -2.40 8.71
C ASP A 95 -7.50 -3.28 7.47
N ASP A 96 -8.44 -3.14 6.53
CA ASP A 96 -8.43 -3.87 5.26
C ASP A 96 -7.25 -3.45 4.39
N MET A 97 -6.89 -2.16 4.42
CA MET A 97 -5.70 -1.66 3.74
C MET A 97 -4.41 -2.25 4.34
N MET A 98 -4.27 -2.24 5.68
CA MET A 98 -3.11 -2.83 6.35
C MET A 98 -2.99 -4.33 6.04
N LYS A 99 -4.09 -5.08 6.07
CA LYS A 99 -4.12 -6.50 5.68
C LYS A 99 -3.72 -6.71 4.22
N ALA A 100 -4.26 -5.90 3.31
CA ALA A 100 -3.93 -5.98 1.88
C ALA A 100 -2.43 -5.72 1.63
N LEU A 101 -1.85 -4.74 2.34
CA LEU A 101 -0.43 -4.42 2.26
C LEU A 101 0.43 -5.53 2.82
N HIS A 102 0.14 -6.01 4.03
CA HIS A 102 0.84 -7.13 4.64
C HIS A 102 0.86 -8.35 3.73
N LYS A 103 -0.32 -8.75 3.21
CA LYS A 103 -0.47 -9.86 2.26
C LYS A 103 0.35 -9.62 0.98
N SER A 104 0.34 -8.39 0.48
CA SER A 104 1.08 -8.04 -0.73
C SER A 104 2.58 -8.17 -0.52
N LEU A 105 3.13 -7.54 0.52
CA LEU A 105 4.57 -7.50 0.79
C LEU A 105 5.16 -8.89 1.05
N ILE A 106 4.45 -9.77 1.77
CA ILE A 106 4.92 -11.15 2.03
C ILE A 106 5.09 -11.95 0.74
N ASN A 107 4.20 -11.72 -0.23
CA ASN A 107 4.13 -12.52 -1.45
C ASN A 107 4.78 -11.83 -2.65
N ASN A 108 5.44 -10.67 -2.46
CA ASN A 108 5.94 -9.89 -3.57
C ASN A 108 7.42 -10.15 -3.85
N GLU A 109 7.69 -11.01 -4.83
CA GLU A 109 9.04 -11.28 -5.30
C GLU A 109 9.75 -10.05 -5.88
N ARG A 110 9.03 -9.00 -6.31
CA ARG A 110 9.63 -7.82 -6.95
C ARG A 110 10.13 -6.78 -5.96
N LEU A 111 9.75 -6.91 -4.70
CA LEU A 111 10.24 -6.08 -3.62
C LEU A 111 11.48 -6.73 -3.01
N HIS A 112 12.51 -6.99 -3.83
CA HIS A 112 13.73 -7.70 -3.45
C HIS A 112 14.44 -7.10 -2.21
N ASP A 113 14.21 -5.82 -1.95
CA ASP A 113 14.76 -5.12 -0.80
C ASP A 113 14.00 -5.42 0.50
N VAL A 114 12.78 -5.95 0.46
CA VAL A 114 12.00 -6.34 1.65
C VAL A 114 12.54 -7.67 2.18
N ILE A 115 13.07 -7.65 3.40
CA ILE A 115 13.67 -8.81 4.07
C ILE A 115 12.63 -9.56 4.89
N SER A 116 11.75 -8.84 5.57
CA SER A 116 10.77 -9.42 6.50
C SER A 116 9.55 -8.52 6.65
N VAL A 117 8.39 -9.13 6.84
CA VAL A 117 7.12 -8.43 7.00
C VAL A 117 6.44 -8.94 8.26
N PHE A 118 5.94 -8.00 9.07
CA PHE A 118 5.23 -8.22 10.33
C PHE A 118 3.85 -7.55 10.25
N PRO A 119 2.90 -7.85 11.16
CA PRO A 119 1.53 -7.34 11.10
C PRO A 119 1.34 -5.83 11.15
N THR A 120 2.35 -5.02 11.53
CA THR A 120 2.28 -3.54 11.51
C THR A 120 3.52 -2.85 10.91
N ARG A 121 4.55 -3.62 10.57
CA ARG A 121 5.84 -3.11 10.10
C ARG A 121 6.53 -4.07 9.15
N TYR A 122 7.51 -3.59 8.40
CA TYR A 122 8.34 -4.41 7.54
C TYR A 122 9.78 -3.89 7.52
N VAL A 123 10.71 -4.78 7.22
CA VAL A 123 12.15 -4.53 7.23
C VAL A 123 12.65 -4.53 5.80
N VAL A 124 13.41 -3.51 5.45
CA VAL A 124 13.96 -3.30 4.11
C VAL A 124 15.47 -3.14 4.19
N ARG A 125 16.21 -3.78 3.28
CA ARG A 125 17.61 -3.48 3.01
C ARG A 125 17.71 -2.21 2.16
N ILE A 126 18.48 -1.23 2.60
CA ILE A 126 18.72 -0.06 1.74
C ILE A 126 19.59 -0.50 0.56
N ALA A 127 19.12 -0.26 -0.67
CA ALA A 127 19.85 -0.61 -1.88
C ALA A 127 21.29 -0.06 -1.84
N GLY A 128 22.28 -0.93 -2.09
CA GLY A 128 23.70 -0.57 -2.03
C GLY A 128 24.29 -0.42 -0.62
N SER A 129 23.58 -0.82 0.44
CA SER A 129 24.05 -0.79 1.83
C SER A 129 23.83 -2.12 2.56
N THR A 130 24.65 -2.39 3.58
CA THR A 130 24.41 -3.45 4.57
C THR A 130 23.32 -3.08 5.57
N ASN A 131 22.93 -1.80 5.63
CA ASN A 131 21.99 -1.28 6.60
C ASN A 131 20.55 -1.70 6.27
N VAL A 132 19.81 -2.05 7.32
CA VAL A 132 18.38 -2.35 7.26
C VAL A 132 17.61 -1.24 7.93
N ARG A 133 16.39 -0.98 7.47
CA ARG A 133 15.45 -0.04 8.08
C ARG A 133 14.11 -0.68 8.29
N VAL A 134 13.40 -0.22 9.31
CA VAL A 134 12.06 -0.68 9.66
C VAL A 134 11.07 0.41 9.29
N PHE A 135 10.02 0.06 8.56
CA PHE A 135 8.94 0.96 8.18
C PHE A 135 7.62 0.46 8.78
N THR A 136 6.79 1.37 9.25
CA THR A 136 5.42 1.08 9.69
C THR A 136 4.43 1.24 8.54
N PHE A 137 3.33 0.51 8.60
CA PHE A 137 2.18 0.69 7.70
C PHE A 137 0.91 1.12 8.45
N LYS A 138 1.06 1.64 9.67
CA LYS A 138 -0.05 2.26 10.38
C LYS A 138 -0.32 3.64 9.76
N PHE A 139 -1.43 3.79 9.04
CA PHE A 139 -1.82 5.03 8.36
C PHE A 139 -2.68 5.92 9.26
N GLY A 140 -2.56 7.24 9.08
CA GLY A 140 -3.26 8.22 9.93
C GLY A 140 -2.86 8.09 11.40
N VAL A 141 -1.58 7.80 11.65
CA VAL A 141 -1.03 7.76 13.00
C VAL A 141 0.16 8.69 13.10
N ASP A 142 0.07 9.48 14.15
CA ASP A 142 1.03 10.47 14.55
C ASP A 142 2.29 9.78 15.06
N VAL A 143 3.39 9.93 14.32
CA VAL A 143 4.72 9.52 14.78
C VAL A 143 5.41 10.72 15.40
N GLU A 144 5.70 10.63 16.69
CA GLU A 144 6.34 11.71 17.45
C GLU A 144 7.85 11.77 17.20
N ILE A 145 8.37 12.98 17.09
CA ILE A 145 9.80 13.28 17.11
C ILE A 145 10.24 13.63 18.53
N ASP A 146 11.33 13.03 18.98
CA ASP A 146 11.88 13.28 20.32
C ASP A 146 12.87 14.46 20.34
N HIS A 147 12.44 15.57 20.97
CA HIS A 147 13.22 16.79 21.16
C HIS A 147 14.07 16.80 22.44
N SER A 148 14.06 15.75 23.27
CA SER A 148 14.68 15.75 24.61
C SER A 148 16.19 15.97 24.65
N LYS A 149 16.89 15.75 23.53
CA LYS A 149 18.36 15.77 23.49
C LYS A 149 18.96 17.14 23.13
N CYS A 150 18.27 17.97 22.35
CA CYS A 150 18.74 19.30 21.93
C CYS A 150 17.64 20.06 21.16
N GLU A 151 17.77 21.39 21.05
CA GLU A 151 16.95 22.18 20.14
C GLU A 151 17.34 21.84 18.69
N ILE A 152 16.42 21.17 17.99
CA ILE A 152 16.65 20.66 16.64
C ILE A 152 16.63 21.82 15.65
N ASP A 153 17.68 21.95 14.85
CA ASP A 153 17.78 22.92 13.76
C ASP A 153 17.19 22.36 12.46
N LYS A 154 17.62 21.14 12.08
CA LYS A 154 17.15 20.46 10.87
C LYS A 154 17.06 18.96 11.10
N ILE A 155 16.16 18.33 10.36
CA ILE A 155 16.08 16.87 10.29
C ILE A 155 16.15 16.37 8.86
N ARG A 156 16.53 15.09 8.76
CA ARG A 156 16.55 14.30 7.53
C ARG A 156 16.06 12.90 7.86
N PHE A 157 15.29 12.29 6.97
CA PHE A 157 14.94 10.88 7.08
C PHE A 157 14.81 10.23 5.71
N ILE A 158 14.82 8.90 5.69
CA ILE A 158 14.62 8.12 4.47
C ILE A 158 13.22 7.55 4.52
N LYS A 159 12.35 7.98 3.60
CA LYS A 159 11.01 7.42 3.46
C LYS A 159 11.01 6.24 2.49
N SER A 160 10.13 5.30 2.73
CA SER A 160 9.78 4.25 1.78
C SER A 160 8.62 4.74 0.91
N VAL A 161 8.80 4.65 -0.41
CA VAL A 161 7.80 5.05 -1.40
C VAL A 161 7.39 3.82 -2.19
N ILE A 162 6.14 3.40 -2.01
CA ILE A 162 5.58 2.22 -2.69
C ILE A 162 4.44 2.67 -3.58
N LYS A 163 4.63 2.57 -4.90
CA LYS A 163 3.57 2.81 -5.88
C LYS A 163 2.89 1.49 -6.19
N GLY A 164 1.57 1.51 -6.31
CA GLY A 164 0.83 0.31 -6.68
C GLY A 164 -0.62 0.59 -7.04
N MET A 165 -1.29 -0.46 -7.50
CA MET A 165 -2.72 -0.46 -7.73
C MET A 165 -3.42 -1.08 -6.52
N ILE A 166 -4.40 -0.38 -5.97
CA ILE A 166 -5.28 -0.91 -4.92
C ILE A 166 -6.66 -1.18 -5.51
N CYS A 167 -7.21 -2.36 -5.24
CA CYS A 167 -8.51 -2.79 -5.74
C CYS A 167 -9.42 -3.19 -4.56
N LYS A 168 -10.65 -2.69 -4.56
CA LYS A 168 -11.72 -3.15 -3.67
C LYS A 168 -12.76 -3.93 -4.46
N THR A 169 -13.02 -5.16 -4.03
CA THR A 169 -14.09 -6.02 -4.55
C THR A 169 -15.26 -5.97 -3.57
N ILE A 170 -16.41 -5.49 -4.03
CA ILE A 170 -17.64 -5.33 -3.23
C ILE A 170 -18.70 -6.28 -3.78
N PHE A 171 -19.41 -6.97 -2.89
CA PHE A 171 -20.57 -7.77 -3.25
C PHE A 171 -21.77 -6.86 -3.47
N ALA A 172 -22.39 -6.92 -4.65
CA ALA A 172 -23.59 -6.15 -4.93
C ALA A 172 -24.86 -6.97 -4.62
N SER A 173 -25.06 -8.07 -5.35
CA SER A 173 -26.16 -9.03 -5.14
C SER A 173 -25.99 -10.29 -6.00
N GLY A 174 -26.50 -11.43 -5.53
CA GLY A 174 -26.42 -12.71 -6.24
C GLY A 174 -24.99 -13.20 -6.42
N THR A 175 -24.46 -13.15 -7.64
CA THR A 175 -23.07 -13.51 -7.99
C THR A 175 -22.31 -12.33 -8.60
N ARG A 176 -22.87 -11.13 -8.50
CA ARG A 176 -22.33 -9.91 -9.10
C ARG A 176 -21.42 -9.21 -8.11
N TYR A 177 -20.19 -8.98 -8.56
CA TYR A 177 -19.18 -8.22 -7.85
C TYR A 177 -18.89 -6.92 -8.59
N ASN A 178 -18.70 -5.85 -7.83
CA ASN A 178 -18.14 -4.61 -8.36
C ASN A 178 -16.67 -4.53 -7.94
N ILE A 179 -15.77 -4.35 -8.92
CA ILE A 179 -14.35 -4.20 -8.68
C ILE A 179 -13.98 -2.76 -9.02
N LYS A 180 -13.48 -2.03 -8.03
CA LYS A 180 -12.96 -0.68 -8.22
C LYS A 180 -11.47 -0.67 -7.90
N CYS A 181 -10.68 -0.24 -8.87
CA CYS A 181 -9.22 -0.16 -8.75
C CYS A 181 -8.73 1.24 -9.04
N ASP A 182 -7.71 1.68 -8.31
CA ASP A 182 -7.01 2.92 -8.59
C ASP A 182 -5.52 2.82 -8.25
N THR A 183 -4.73 3.76 -8.75
CA THR A 183 -3.33 3.89 -8.38
C THR A 183 -3.18 4.72 -7.12
N ILE A 184 -2.37 4.23 -6.18
CA ILE A 184 -1.95 4.95 -4.97
C ILE A 184 -0.42 4.95 -4.85
N THR A 185 0.11 5.93 -4.13
CA THR A 185 1.51 5.92 -3.67
C THR A 185 1.55 6.02 -2.16
N LEU A 186 2.18 5.05 -1.52
CA LEU A 186 2.38 5.04 -0.07
C LEU A 186 3.68 5.79 0.22
N ASN A 187 3.63 6.74 1.15
CA ASN A 187 4.80 7.41 1.70
C ASN A 187 4.91 6.99 3.17
N LEU A 188 5.79 6.02 3.43
CA LEU A 188 5.92 5.37 4.72
C LEU A 188 7.19 5.83 5.43
N LEU A 189 7.04 6.22 6.69
CA LEU A 189 8.08 6.75 7.54
C LEU A 189 8.85 5.63 8.24
N PRO A 190 10.18 5.80 8.40
CA PRO A 190 11.00 4.83 9.09
C PRO A 190 10.82 4.96 10.61
N ILE A 191 10.86 3.84 11.32
CA ILE A 191 10.77 3.81 12.79
C ILE A 191 12.00 3.16 13.40
N ASP A 192 12.37 3.63 14.59
CA ASP A 192 13.44 3.05 15.39
C ASP A 192 12.95 1.86 16.24
N GLU A 193 13.84 1.30 17.06
CA GLU A 193 13.56 0.17 17.95
C GLU A 193 12.46 0.47 18.99
N SER A 194 12.27 1.75 19.33
CA SER A 194 11.25 2.22 20.27
C SER A 194 9.91 2.56 19.59
N GLY A 195 9.85 2.46 18.26
CA GLY A 195 8.67 2.81 17.47
C GLY A 195 8.53 4.32 17.23
N LYS A 196 9.55 5.12 17.56
CA LYS A 196 9.61 6.56 17.23
C LYS A 196 10.17 6.77 15.83
N LEU A 197 9.98 7.97 15.28
CA LEU A 197 10.47 8.30 13.94
C LEU A 197 12.01 8.20 13.89
N GLU A 198 12.53 7.38 12.97
CA GLU A 198 13.98 7.27 12.76
C GLU A 198 14.47 8.46 11.92
N VAL A 199 15.02 9.49 12.58
CA VAL A 199 15.55 10.70 11.93
C VAL A 199 17.02 10.93 12.23
N GLU A 200 17.72 11.52 11.27
CA GLU A 200 18.98 12.23 11.51
C GLU A 200 18.66 13.68 11.87
N LYS A 201 19.36 14.22 12.87
CA LYS A 201 19.12 15.58 13.38
C LYS A 201 20.40 16.38 13.51
N THR A 202 20.33 17.67 13.21
CA THR A 202 21.33 18.67 13.60
C THR A 202 20.78 19.53 14.72
N CYS A 203 21.58 19.81 15.73
CA CYS A 203 21.21 20.71 16.83
C CYS A 203 21.65 22.14 16.51
N LYS A 204 20.91 23.15 16.98
CA LYS A 204 21.41 24.53 17.00
C LYS A 204 22.70 24.59 17.83
N LYS A 205 23.70 25.31 17.32
CA LYS A 205 24.97 25.55 18.01
C LYS A 205 24.84 26.69 19.00
#